data_AF-A0A7C9RKZ6-F1
#
_entry.id   AF-A0A7C9RKZ6-F1
#
_cell.length_a   1.000
_cell.length_b   1.000
_cell.length_c   1.000
_cell.angle_alpha   90.00
_cell.angle_beta   90.00
_cell.angle_gamma   90.00
#
_symmetry.space_group_name_H-M   'P 1'
#
loop_
_entity.id
_entity.type
_entity.pdbx_description
1 polymer ?
#
loop_
_entity_poly.entity_id
_entity_poly.type
_entity_poly.pdbx_seq_one_letter_code
_entity_poly.pdbx_strand_id
1 'polypeptide(L)' 'HLAVAVNYDVVPRARWAETALNDNDSVEILTPRQGG' A
#
# COMPACT_ATOMS: atom_id res chain seq x y z
N HIS A 1 -3.53 -12.25 -1.16
CA HIS A 1 -3.90 -10.94 -1.71
C HIS A 1 -3.32 -9.89 -0.79
N LEU A 2 -2.70 -8.83 -1.32
CA LEU A 2 -2.00 -7.81 -0.52
C LEU A 2 -2.45 -6.43 -0.97
N ALA A 3 -2.68 -5.54 -0.01
CA ALA A 3 -2.86 -4.12 -0.22
C ALA A 3 -1.69 -3.37 0.43
N VAL A 4 -1.29 -2.26 -0.18
CA VAL A 4 -0.26 -1.36 0.35
C VAL A 4 -0.86 0.02 0.43
N ALA A 5 -0.64 0.71 1.55
CA ALA A 5 -0.94 2.12 1.71
C ALA A 5 0.34 2.90 2.04
N VAL A 6 0.44 4.12 1.50
CA VAL A 6 1.49 5.09 1.84
C VAL A 6 0.78 6.29 2.42
N ASN A 7 1.15 6.71 3.63
CA ASN A 7 0.50 7.81 4.35
C ASN A 7 -1.02 7.66 4.42
N TYR A 8 -1.49 6.43 4.70
CA TYR A 8 -2.91 6.04 4.78
C TYR A 8 -3.67 6.03 3.45
N ASP A 9 -3.02 6.33 2.32
CA ASP A 9 -3.60 6.25 0.98
C ASP A 9 -3.25 4.93 0.30
N VAL A 10 -4.26 4.18 -0.14
CA VAL A 10 -4.07 2.89 -0.82
C VAL A 10 -3.40 3.09 -2.17
N VAL A 11 -2.28 2.41 -2.39
CA VAL A 11 -1.55 2.42 -3.65
C VAL A 11 -1.96 1.21 -4.51
N PRO A 12 -2.57 1.41 -5.69
CA PRO A 12 -2.90 0.32 -6.60
C PRO A 12 -1.66 -0.47 -7.01
N ARG A 13 -1.78 -1.80 -7.06
CA ARG A 13 -0.64 -2.70 -7.37
C ARG A 13 0.11 -2.34 -8.65
N ALA A 14 -0.60 -1.86 -9.67
CA ALA A 14 0.01 -1.44 -10.94
C ALA A 14 0.98 -0.25 -10.80
N ARG A 15 0.85 0.57 -9.74
CA ARG A 15 1.66 1.77 -9.53
C ARG A 15 2.80 1.58 -8.54
N TRP A 16 2.96 0.40 -7.93
CA TRP A 16 3.98 0.18 -6.90
C TRP A 16 5.40 0.48 -7.38
N ALA A 17 5.73 0.09 -8.61
CA ALA A 17 7.05 0.33 -9.19
C ALA A 17 7.36 1.83 -9.41
N GLU A 18 6.33 2.65 -9.55
CA GLU A 18 6.43 4.09 -9.84
C GLU A 18 6.23 4.95 -8.58
N THR A 19 5.71 4.37 -7.50
CA THR A 19 5.43 5.10 -6.26
C THR A 19 6.73 5.30 -5.51
N ALA A 20 7.31 6.50 -5.63
CA ALA A 20 8.47 6.89 -4.85
C ALA A 20 8.11 6.97 -3.36
N LEU A 21 9.02 6.48 -2.51
CA LEU A 21 8.98 6.64 -1.07
C LEU A 21 9.99 7.72 -0.67
N ASN A 22 9.59 8.58 0.26
CA ASN A 22 10.42 9.63 0.81
C ASN A 22 10.66 9.37 2.30
N ASP A 23 11.64 10.09 2.85
CA ASP A 23 11.89 10.05 4.27
C ASP A 23 10.64 10.46 5.06
N ASN A 24 10.33 9.71 6.12
CA ASN A 24 9.15 9.86 6.99
C ASN A 24 7.82 9.42 6.39
N ASP A 25 7.77 8.83 5.18
CA ASP A 25 6.56 8.19 4.68
C ASP A 25 6.19 6.96 5.55
N SER A 26 4.91 6.85 5.91
CA SER A 26 4.38 5.68 6.61
C SER A 26 3.89 4.66 5.59
N VAL A 27 4.42 3.44 5.64
CA VAL A 27 4.02 2.35 4.74
C VAL A 27 3.31 1.26 5.53
N GLU A 28 2.09 0.95 5.12
CA GLU A 28 1.28 -0.11 5.70
C GLU A 28 1.05 -1.23 4.68
N ILE A 29 1.28 -2.47 5.12
CA ILE A 29 1.10 -3.67 4.32
C ILE A 29 -0.02 -4.49 4.95
N LEU A 30 -1.13 -4.63 4.22
CA LEU A 30 -2.34 -5.29 4.70
C LEU A 30 -2.59 -6.57 3.90
N THR A 31 -2.94 -7.65 4.60
CA THR A 31 -3.47 -8.86 3.97
C THR A 31 -4.98 -8.84 4.14
N PRO A 32 -5.78 -8.53 3.09
CA PRO A 32 -7.22 -8.54 3.20
C PRO A 32 -7.67 -9.95 3.54
N ARG A 33 -8.45 -10.07 4.61
CA ARG A 33 -9.20 -11.28 4.89
C ARG A 33 -10.47 -11.18 4.07
N GLN A 34 -10.73 -12.15 3.19
CA GLN A 34 -12.01 -12.24 2.48
C GLN A 34 -13.10 -12.37 3.57
N GLY A 35 -13.88 -11.31 3.77
CA GLY A 35 -15.12 -11.41 4.53
C GLY A 35 -16.13 -12.16 3.66
N GLY A 36 -16.76 -13.18 4.23
CA GLY A 36 -17.83 -13.94 3.57
C GLY A 36 -19.09 -13.10 3.37
#